data_AF-A0AAV4AZW9-F1
#
_entry.id   AF-A0AAV4AZW9-F1
#
_cell.length_a   1.000
_cell.length_b   1.000
_cell.length_c   1.000
_cell.angle_alpha   90.00
_cell.angle_beta   90.00
_cell.angle_gamma   90.00
#
_symmetry.space_group_name_H-M   'P 1'
#
loop_
_entity.id
_entity.type
_entity.pdbx_description
1 polymer ?
#
loop_
_entity_poly.entity_id
_entity_poly.type
_entity_poly.pdbx_seq_one_letter_code
_entity_poly.pdbx_strand_id
1 'polypeptide(L)'
;MESKHNDINDNYRDVHLVLSHARPVTEQEIEGADLAIKKYMNNYTVRFPCSISPKHHILERHCIEWMRRYKFEMAFHGEQGGEMLHSRKEGSRLASRRTENGMHTGDICSADCSRNSKPSAPA
;
A
#
# COMPACT_ATOMS: atom_id res chain seq x y z
N MET A 1 -31.70 -2.93 6.28
CA MET A 1 -31.08 -4.04 5.52
C MET A 1 -29.59 -3.88 5.63
N GLU A 2 -28.96 -4.70 6.46
CA GLU A 2 -27.50 -4.81 6.44
C GLU A 2 -27.13 -5.42 5.08
N SER A 3 -26.28 -4.71 4.32
CA SER A 3 -25.95 -5.12 2.95
C SER A 3 -25.24 -6.46 2.99
N LYS A 4 -25.56 -7.39 2.08
CA LYS A 4 -24.88 -8.70 1.93
C LYS A 4 -23.35 -8.60 1.85
N HIS A 5 -22.84 -7.41 1.58
CA HIS A 5 -21.42 -7.07 1.47
C HIS A 5 -20.76 -6.72 2.81
N ASN A 6 -21.51 -6.35 3.86
CA ASN A 6 -20.92 -5.93 5.13
C ASN A 6 -20.16 -7.08 5.77
N ASP A 7 -20.79 -8.25 5.92
CA ASP A 7 -20.16 -9.42 6.54
C ASP A 7 -18.88 -9.85 5.81
N ILE A 8 -18.92 -9.88 4.46
CA ILE A 8 -17.77 -10.34 3.69
C ILE A 8 -16.63 -9.30 3.70
N ASN A 9 -16.97 -8.01 3.75
CA ASN A 9 -15.99 -6.93 3.89
C ASN A 9 -15.35 -6.94 5.28
N ASP A 10 -16.12 -7.23 6.33
CA ASP A 10 -15.59 -7.37 7.69
C ASP A 10 -14.65 -8.59 7.78
N ASN A 11 -15.06 -9.71 7.21
CA ASN A 11 -14.20 -10.89 7.05
C ASN A 11 -12.91 -10.58 6.28
N TYR A 12 -13.01 -9.83 5.18
CA TYR A 12 -11.85 -9.42 4.40
C TYR A 12 -10.93 -8.49 5.19
N ARG A 13 -11.51 -7.52 5.92
CA ARG A 13 -10.79 -6.61 6.79
C ARG A 13 -9.99 -7.38 7.85
N ASP A 14 -10.62 -8.36 8.50
CA ASP A 14 -9.96 -9.19 9.51
C ASP A 14 -8.73 -9.91 8.93
N VAL A 15 -8.88 -10.52 7.75
CA VAL A 15 -7.78 -11.14 7.01
C VAL A 15 -6.70 -10.12 6.66
N HIS A 16 -7.09 -8.93 6.20
CA HIS A 16 -6.15 -7.90 5.79
C HIS A 16 -5.31 -7.39 6.97
N LEU A 17 -5.92 -7.19 8.15
CA LEU A 17 -5.22 -6.70 9.33
C LEU A 17 -4.15 -7.69 9.82
N VAL A 18 -4.41 -9.00 9.75
CA VAL A 18 -3.44 -10.03 10.16
C VAL A 18 -2.36 -10.30 9.10
N LEU A 19 -2.55 -9.85 7.86
CA LEU A 19 -1.63 -10.03 6.73
C LEU A 19 -1.09 -8.71 6.17
N SER A 20 -1.08 -7.63 6.95
CA SER A 20 -0.60 -6.32 6.49
C SER A 20 0.25 -5.65 7.55
N HIS A 21 1.39 -6.27 7.87
CA HIS A 21 2.31 -5.73 8.87
C HIS A 21 3.74 -6.21 8.68
N ALA A 22 4.72 -5.35 8.96
CA ALA A 22 6.14 -5.67 8.73
C ALA A 22 6.85 -6.38 9.89
N ARG A 23 6.13 -6.88 10.90
CA ARG A 23 6.74 -7.50 12.09
C ARG A 23 6.75 -9.04 12.01
N PRO A 24 7.63 -9.71 12.77
CA PRO A 24 7.58 -11.16 12.94
C PRO A 24 6.23 -11.64 13.47
N VAL A 25 5.82 -12.84 13.06
CA VAL A 25 4.61 -13.53 13.51
C VAL A 25 4.94 -14.71 14.42
N THR A 26 4.14 -14.84 15.47
CA THR A 26 4.15 -16.01 16.37
C THR A 26 3.24 -17.11 15.83
N GLU A 27 3.40 -18.35 16.31
CA GLU A 27 2.55 -19.46 15.86
C GLU A 27 1.06 -19.24 16.23
N GLN A 28 0.79 -18.63 17.39
CA GLN A 28 -0.57 -18.26 17.80
C GLN A 28 -1.22 -17.28 16.81
N GLU A 29 -0.45 -16.33 16.28
CA GLU A 29 -0.94 -15.38 15.28
C GLU A 29 -1.15 -16.04 13.91
N ILE A 30 -0.31 -17.02 13.56
CA ILE A 30 -0.48 -17.84 12.36
C ILE A 30 -1.78 -18.65 12.45
N GLU A 31 -2.09 -19.24 13.61
CA GLU A 31 -3.35 -19.93 13.85
C GLU A 31 -4.56 -18.97 13.75
N GLY A 32 -4.43 -17.78 14.31
CA GLY A 32 -5.44 -16.72 14.18
C GLY A 32 -5.69 -16.31 12.72
N ALA A 33 -4.62 -16.20 11.94
CA ALA A 33 -4.71 -15.90 10.50
C ALA A 33 -5.40 -17.04 9.73
N ASP A 34 -5.10 -18.31 10.03
CA ASP A 34 -5.73 -19.47 9.40
C ASP A 34 -7.25 -19.48 9.65
N LEU A 35 -7.68 -19.18 10.88
CA LEU A 35 -9.09 -19.06 11.23
C LEU A 35 -9.78 -17.91 10.49
N ALA A 36 -9.14 -16.75 10.41
CA ALA A 36 -9.67 -15.59 9.69
C ALA A 36 -9.83 -15.89 8.18
N ILE A 37 -8.81 -16.49 7.56
CA ILE A 37 -8.81 -16.89 6.16
C ILE A 37 -9.93 -17.89 5.89
N LYS A 38 -10.06 -18.96 6.69
CA LYS A 38 -11.12 -19.95 6.54
C LYS A 38 -12.51 -19.32 6.67
N LYS A 39 -12.70 -18.43 7.64
CA LYS A 39 -13.98 -17.72 7.83
C LYS A 39 -14.33 -16.86 6.61
N TYR A 40 -13.36 -16.12 6.07
CA TYR A 40 -13.54 -15.33 4.85
C TYR A 40 -13.83 -16.21 3.62
N MET A 41 -13.03 -17.25 3.38
CA MET A 41 -13.16 -18.14 2.23
C MET A 41 -14.48 -18.92 2.23
N ASN A 42 -14.94 -19.39 3.39
CA ASN A 42 -16.25 -20.04 3.53
C ASN A 42 -17.38 -19.05 3.23
N ASN A 43 -17.29 -17.83 3.76
CA ASN A 43 -18.28 -16.78 3.52
C ASN A 43 -18.33 -16.40 2.02
N TYR A 44 -17.16 -16.25 1.38
CA TYR A 44 -17.01 -15.89 -0.02
C TYR A 44 -17.53 -16.99 -0.96
N THR A 45 -17.10 -18.24 -0.78
CA THR A 45 -17.47 -19.37 -1.66
C THR A 45 -18.97 -19.65 -1.67
N VAL A 46 -19.65 -19.47 -0.54
CA VAL A 46 -21.12 -19.61 -0.43
C VAL A 46 -21.86 -18.51 -1.21
N ARG A 47 -21.35 -17.28 -1.18
CA ARG A 47 -21.98 -16.13 -1.86
C ARG A 47 -21.63 -16.06 -3.35
N PHE A 48 -20.44 -16.52 -3.72
CA PHE A 48 -19.90 -16.46 -5.07
C PHE A 48 -19.35 -17.83 -5.54
N PRO A 49 -20.22 -18.86 -5.62
CA PRO A 49 -19.82 -20.17 -6.12
C PRO A 49 -19.32 -19.99 -7.56
N CYS A 50 -18.14 -20.55 -7.86
CA CYS A 50 -17.45 -20.45 -9.16
C CYS A 50 -16.62 -19.17 -9.43
N SER A 51 -16.47 -18.24 -8.46
CA SER A 51 -15.67 -17.01 -8.65
C SER A 51 -14.38 -16.97 -7.82
N ILE A 52 -13.63 -18.08 -7.80
CA ILE A 52 -12.35 -18.17 -7.08
C ILE A 52 -11.23 -17.64 -7.96
N SER A 53 -10.70 -16.48 -7.60
CA SER A 53 -9.55 -15.90 -8.28
C SER A 53 -8.24 -16.55 -7.80
N PRO A 54 -7.15 -16.44 -8.58
CA PRO A 54 -5.84 -16.92 -8.15
C PRO A 54 -5.39 -16.36 -6.79
N LYS A 55 -5.75 -15.11 -6.46
CA LYS A 55 -5.47 -14.50 -5.15
C LYS A 55 -6.16 -15.22 -4.00
N HIS A 56 -7.42 -15.64 -4.19
CA HIS A 56 -8.14 -16.45 -3.21
C HIS A 56 -7.48 -17.82 -3.01
N HIS A 57 -7.04 -18.45 -4.11
CA HIS A 57 -6.34 -19.72 -4.03
C HIS A 57 -5.02 -19.62 -3.24
N ILE A 58 -4.21 -18.59 -3.52
CA ILE A 58 -2.97 -18.33 -2.79
C ILE A 58 -3.25 -18.07 -1.31
N LEU A 59 -4.26 -17.24 -1.02
CA LEU A 59 -4.67 -16.94 0.34
C LEU A 59 -5.04 -18.21 1.12
N GLU A 60 -5.88 -19.06 0.54
CA GLU A 60 -6.39 -20.27 1.20
C GLU A 60 -5.32 -21.37 1.32
N ARG A 61 -4.50 -21.58 0.29
CA ARG A 61 -3.65 -22.78 0.18
C ARG A 61 -2.20 -22.56 0.55
N HIS A 62 -1.68 -21.35 0.42
CA HIS A 62 -0.24 -21.10 0.50
C HIS A 62 0.14 -20.10 1.59
N CYS A 63 -0.77 -19.21 1.98
CA CYS A 63 -0.46 -18.13 2.93
C CYS A 63 0.07 -18.65 4.27
N ILE A 64 -0.58 -19.63 4.87
CA ILE A 64 -0.19 -20.17 6.18
C ILE A 64 1.14 -20.93 6.11
N GLU A 65 1.36 -21.71 5.06
CA GLU A 65 2.65 -22.39 4.85
C GLU A 65 3.78 -21.38 4.71
N TRP A 66 3.55 -20.30 3.95
CA TRP A 66 4.50 -19.20 3.80
C TRP A 66 4.83 -18.55 5.14
N MET A 67 3.82 -18.17 5.92
CA MET A 67 4.02 -17.55 7.24
C MET A 67 4.80 -18.46 8.19
N ARG A 68 4.51 -19.77 8.18
CA ARG A 68 5.25 -20.74 9.01
C ARG A 68 6.71 -20.85 8.59
N ARG A 69 6.99 -20.82 7.28
CA ARG A 69 8.33 -20.94 6.72
C ARG A 69 9.19 -19.72 6.98
N TYR A 70 8.64 -18.52 6.78
CA TYR A 70 9.41 -17.28 6.80
C TYR A 70 9.26 -16.49 8.10
N LYS A 71 8.32 -16.84 8.98
CA LYS A 71 8.03 -16.17 10.25
C LYS A 71 7.68 -14.68 10.12
N PHE A 72 7.27 -14.28 8.92
CA PHE A 72 6.72 -12.98 8.57
C PHE A 72 5.52 -13.19 7.67
N GLU A 73 4.64 -12.20 7.62
CA GLU A 73 3.50 -12.20 6.70
C GLU A 73 3.94 -11.90 5.25
N MET A 74 3.03 -12.12 4.29
CA MET A 74 3.33 -12.06 2.86
C MET A 74 3.59 -10.63 2.32
N ALA A 75 2.87 -9.62 2.79
CA ALA A 75 3.01 -8.23 2.36
C ALA A 75 4.37 -7.61 2.78
N PHE A 76 5.01 -8.09 3.85
CA PHE A 76 6.41 -7.78 4.15
C PHE A 76 7.35 -8.11 2.97
N HIS A 77 7.04 -9.19 2.24
CA HIS A 77 7.78 -9.63 1.05
C HIS A 77 7.23 -9.04 -0.26
N GLY A 78 6.28 -8.12 -0.17
CA GLY A 78 5.63 -7.50 -1.32
C GLY A 78 6.52 -6.50 -2.04
N GLU A 79 6.11 -6.16 -3.27
CA GLU A 79 6.89 -5.31 -4.17
C GLU A 79 6.68 -3.80 -3.96
N GLN A 80 5.97 -3.39 -2.90
CA GLN A 80 5.59 -2.00 -2.67
C GLN A 80 6.80 -1.05 -2.60
N GLY A 81 7.94 -1.52 -2.08
CA GLY A 81 9.19 -0.76 -2.08
C GLY A 81 9.73 -0.50 -3.49
N GLY A 82 9.57 -1.47 -4.41
CA GLY A 82 9.93 -1.31 -5.81
C GLY A 82 9.08 -0.25 -6.50
N GLU A 83 7.77 -0.26 -6.25
CA GLU A 83 6.85 0.69 -6.88
C GLU A 83 7.05 2.12 -6.41
N MET A 84 7.43 2.31 -5.15
CA MET A 84 7.87 3.61 -4.66
C MET A 84 9.09 4.14 -5.44
N LEU A 85 10.05 3.27 -5.79
CA LEU A 85 11.23 3.67 -6.56
C LEU A 85 10.88 4.00 -8.02
N HIS A 86 9.95 3.29 -8.63
CA HIS A 86 9.46 3.59 -9.98
C HIS A 86 8.80 4.97 -10.03
N SER A 87 7.89 5.25 -9.09
CA SER A 87 7.24 6.57 -8.96
C SER A 87 8.26 7.70 -8.76
N ARG A 88 9.27 7.49 -7.91
CA ARG A 88 10.33 8.48 -7.69
C ARG A 88 11.13 8.74 -8.97
N LYS A 89 11.51 7.70 -9.71
CA LYS A 89 12.28 7.82 -10.97
C LYS A 89 11.48 8.55 -12.05
N GLU A 90 10.17 8.33 -12.13
CA GLU A 90 9.30 9.07 -13.05
C GLU A 90 9.23 10.56 -12.69
N GLY A 91 9.03 10.89 -11.42
CA GLY A 91 9.05 12.27 -10.94
C GLY A 91 10.37 12.98 -11.23
N SER A 92 11.50 12.31 -10.99
CA SER A 92 12.83 12.85 -11.31
C SER A 92 13.04 13.00 -12.82
N ARG A 93 12.57 12.07 -13.66
CA ARG A 93 12.64 12.19 -15.13
C ARG A 93 11.80 13.34 -15.66
N LEU A 94 10.60 13.55 -15.10
CA LEU A 94 9.74 14.68 -15.44
C LEU A 94 10.40 16.02 -15.05
N ALA A 95 11.07 16.08 -13.90
CA ALA A 95 11.81 17.25 -13.48
C ALA A 95 13.02 17.54 -14.40
N SER A 96 13.82 16.52 -14.73
CA SER A 96 14.97 16.67 -15.65
C SER A 96 14.56 17.02 -17.08
N ARG A 97 13.45 16.47 -17.59
CA ARG A 97 12.93 16.85 -18.93
C ARG A 97 12.38 18.28 -18.98
N ARG A 98 11.87 18.81 -17.88
CA ARG A 98 11.45 20.23 -17.81
C ARG A 98 12.66 21.17 -17.86
N THR A 99 13.79 20.80 -17.25
CA THR A 99 15.01 21.60 -17.34
C THR A 99 15.66 21.51 -18.73
N GLU A 100 15.59 20.36 -19.41
CA GLU A 100 16.14 20.19 -20.76
C GLU A 100 15.29 20.89 -21.84
N ASN A 101 13.96 20.88 -21.73
CA ASN A 101 13.07 21.59 -22.67
C ASN A 101 12.84 23.07 -22.31
N GLY A 102 13.42 23.56 -21.20
CA GLY A 102 13.34 24.95 -20.75
C GLY A 102 14.57 25.80 -21.11
N MET A 103 15.59 25.22 -21.74
CA MET A 103 16.85 25.92 -22.08
C MET A 103 16.89 26.38 -23.54
N HIS A 104 15.81 27.02 -23.99
CA HIS A 104 15.81 27.82 -25.22
C HIS A 104 14.89 29.03 -25.09
N THR A 105 15.31 30.02 -24.30
CA THR A 105 15.15 31.45 -24.59
C THR A 105 16.09 32.18 -23.64
N GLY A 106 17.03 32.93 -24.22
CA GLY A 106 18.01 33.70 -23.47
C GLY A 106 17.36 34.82 -22.65
N ASP A 107 18.13 35.25 -21.65
CA ASP A 107 18.17 36.58 -21.03
C ASP A 107 16.83 37.27 -20.74
N ILE A 108 16.58 37.55 -19.45
CA ILE A 108 16.60 38.92 -18.94
C ILE A 108 16.77 38.81 -17.42
N CYS A 109 18.01 39.08 -17.00
CA CYS A 109 18.26 39.66 -15.70
C CYS A 109 17.61 41.06 -15.71
N SER A 110 16.64 41.31 -14.85
CA SER A 110 16.24 42.67 -14.48
C SER A 110 16.06 42.71 -12.98
N ALA A 111 17.02 43.39 -12.36
CA ALA A 111 16.97 43.86 -11.00
C ALA A 111 15.78 44.82 -10.78
N ASP A 112 15.50 45.01 -9.49
CA ASP A 112 14.63 46.02 -8.89
C ASP A 112 13.11 45.77 -8.83
N CYS A 113 12.68 45.27 -7.66
CA CYS A 113 11.80 46.10 -6.84
C CYS A 113 12.05 45.94 -5.34
N SER A 114 12.31 47.09 -4.73
CA SER A 114 12.59 47.37 -3.33
C SER A 114 11.47 47.01 -2.34
N ARG A 115 11.90 46.68 -1.12
CA ARG A 115 11.35 47.11 0.19
C ARG A 115 9.85 46.91 0.46
N ASN A 116 9.53 46.01 1.38
CA ASN A 116 9.05 46.42 2.72
C ASN A 116 9.02 45.24 3.70
N SER A 117 10.09 45.11 4.47
CA SER A 117 10.05 44.54 5.80
C SER A 117 9.80 45.69 6.79
N LYS A 118 8.75 45.58 7.61
CA LYS A 118 8.76 46.21 8.94
C LYS A 118 8.49 45.15 10.01
N PRO A 119 9.10 45.32 11.20
CA PRO A 119 9.40 44.23 12.11
C PRO A 119 8.40 44.12 13.26
N SER A 120 8.40 42.93 13.88
CA SER A 120 7.89 42.70 15.23
C SER A 120 8.64 43.57 16.25
N ALA A 121 7.91 44.08 17.24
CA ALA A 121 8.47 44.64 18.47
C ALA A 121 8.01 43.79 19.66
N PRO A 122 8.90 43.40 20.58
CA PRO A 122 8.54 42.99 21.92
C PRO A 122 8.96 44.02 22.99
N ALA A 123 8.22 43.99 24.10
CA ALA A 123 8.30 44.77 25.35
C ALA A 123 7.66 46.18 25.32
#